data_AF-A0A2N1RU81-F1
#
_entry.id   AF-A0A2N1RU81-F1
#
_cell.length_a   1.000
_cell.length_b   1.000
_cell.length_c   1.000
_cell.angle_alpha   90.00
_cell.angle_beta   90.00
_cell.angle_gamma   90.00
#
_symmetry.space_group_name_H-M   'P 1'
#
loop_
_entity.id
_entity.type
_entity.pdbx_description
1 polymer ?
#
loop_
_entity_poly.entity_id
_entity_poly.type
_entity_poly.pdbx_seq_one_letter_code
_entity_poly.pdbx_strand_id
1 'polypeptide(L)'
;MYIFMGRQFRANKIHKTEEKMKTIQVFSETEELIISETKKMLQTSGDLEDIKIIEGTLLSLEMLAQSISHYPSLLNQQVLGKHSRSLETLVQNLCTHPGLNLLLNTPTKAVLGRGFTIAKMNFFILISYVCADYLHLCSGRDNIRKVIALNVFSIMAEEVFISIISDDKLNIDLRTKSGFLLAKIWEHRIYKGIEELEPILTDLWISRQSFTPSFGTMQGISEITSFCTGRNPMWLNFLEDSEFNEDILDALKEYLMGLSYEEMIKIEDYMEAESISSFNMSDLERVLEQSKSYPMNDYHDPREMYHFYVRRKNNAMFREKSCMRGPKSTIEKYIICYMLKHGIIAGNGN
;
A
#
# COMPACT_ATOMS: atom_id res chain seq x y z
N MET A 1 20.88 -40.15 32.38
CA MET A 1 20.20 -40.31 31.07
C MET A 1 19.08 -39.27 30.83
N TYR A 2 18.43 -38.72 31.86
CA TYR A 2 17.33 -37.75 31.69
C TYR A 2 17.72 -36.28 31.39
N ILE A 3 18.99 -35.90 31.52
CA ILE A 3 19.44 -34.51 31.30
C ILE A 3 19.76 -34.22 29.81
N PHE A 4 20.03 -35.26 29.01
CA PHE A 4 20.36 -35.11 27.58
C PHE A 4 19.12 -34.92 26.69
N MET A 5 17.97 -35.55 27.02
CA MET A 5 16.71 -35.39 26.27
C MET A 5 16.10 -33.99 26.39
N GLY A 6 16.24 -33.32 27.54
CA GLY A 6 15.71 -31.97 27.76
C GLY A 6 16.44 -30.86 26.98
N ARG A 7 17.75 -31.03 26.73
CA ARG A 7 18.52 -30.09 25.90
C ARG A 7 18.22 -30.24 24.41
N GLN A 8 17.99 -31.47 23.93
CA GLN A 8 17.66 -31.76 22.53
C GLN A 8 16.24 -31.28 22.17
N PHE A 9 15.28 -31.40 23.09
CA PHE A 9 13.93 -30.83 22.90
C PHE A 9 13.90 -29.30 22.95
N ARG A 10 14.69 -28.65 23.82
CA ARG A 10 14.82 -27.18 23.82
C ARG A 10 15.53 -26.67 22.57
N ALA A 11 16.60 -27.33 22.13
CA ALA A 11 17.31 -26.98 20.90
C ALA A 11 16.43 -27.16 19.65
N ASN A 12 15.63 -28.24 19.54
CA ASN A 12 14.68 -28.42 18.44
C ASN A 12 13.50 -27.43 18.47
N LYS A 13 13.07 -26.98 19.66
CA LYS A 13 12.01 -25.96 19.79
C LYS A 13 12.54 -24.56 19.45
N ILE A 14 13.77 -24.24 19.86
CA ILE A 14 14.46 -22.99 19.49
C ILE A 14 14.75 -22.99 17.98
N HIS A 15 15.28 -24.08 17.41
CA HIS A 15 15.49 -24.20 15.97
C HIS A 15 14.19 -24.08 15.15
N LYS A 16 13.09 -24.72 15.58
CA LYS A 16 11.78 -24.55 14.90
C LYS A 16 11.21 -23.13 15.01
N THR A 17 11.57 -22.39 16.05
CA THR A 17 11.09 -21.02 16.28
C THR A 17 11.98 -20.02 15.52
N GLU A 18 13.28 -20.28 15.42
CA GLU A 18 14.23 -19.54 14.58
C GLU A 18 14.04 -19.82 13.08
N GLU A 19 13.67 -21.04 12.68
CA GLU A 19 13.28 -21.36 11.30
C GLU A 19 11.97 -20.66 10.91
N LYS A 20 10.97 -20.63 11.81
CA LYS A 20 9.73 -19.85 11.60
C LYS A 20 9.97 -18.36 11.45
N MET A 21 11.05 -17.81 12.03
CA MET A 21 11.41 -16.39 11.90
C MET A 21 12.19 -16.06 10.62
N LYS A 22 12.77 -17.06 9.93
CA LYS A 22 13.55 -16.84 8.69
C LYS A 22 12.72 -16.94 7.41
N THR A 23 11.56 -17.58 7.48
CA THR A 23 10.70 -17.83 6.31
C THR A 23 9.69 -16.71 6.13
N ILE A 24 9.58 -16.21 4.90
CA ILE A 24 8.46 -15.35 4.52
C ILE A 24 7.16 -16.11 4.81
N GLN A 25 6.30 -15.51 5.62
CA GLN A 25 4.97 -16.07 5.84
C GLN A 25 4.21 -16.02 4.51
N VAL A 26 3.86 -17.19 3.98
CA VAL A 26 3.23 -17.30 2.65
C VAL A 26 1.78 -16.83 2.71
N PHE A 27 1.02 -17.33 3.68
CA PHE A 27 -0.39 -16.99 3.89
C PHE A 27 -0.70 -16.68 5.36
N SER A 28 -1.67 -15.80 5.58
CA SER A 28 -2.30 -15.54 6.88
C SER A 28 -3.37 -16.60 7.18
N GLU A 29 -3.83 -16.68 8.42
CA GLU A 29 -4.89 -17.61 8.81
C GLU A 29 -6.19 -17.38 8.02
N THR A 30 -6.53 -16.11 7.75
CA THR A 30 -7.69 -15.74 6.92
C THR A 30 -7.52 -16.20 5.46
N GLU A 31 -6.30 -16.06 4.93
CA GLU A 31 -5.98 -16.48 3.56
C GLU A 31 -6.01 -18.01 3.41
N GLU A 32 -5.46 -18.74 4.39
CA GLU A 32 -5.53 -20.21 4.43
C GLU A 32 -6.98 -20.71 4.53
N LEU A 33 -7.81 -20.04 5.33
CA LEU A 33 -9.24 -20.36 5.44
C LEU A 33 -9.92 -20.25 4.07
N ILE A 34 -9.74 -19.11 3.38
CA ILE A 34 -10.31 -18.88 2.04
C ILE A 34 -9.88 -19.98 1.08
N ILE A 35 -8.59 -20.29 1.01
CA ILE A 35 -8.06 -21.34 0.12
C ILE A 35 -8.70 -22.69 0.44
N SER A 36 -8.82 -23.03 1.73
CA SER A 36 -9.40 -24.30 2.16
C SER A 36 -10.90 -24.41 1.84
N GLU A 37 -11.65 -23.32 1.95
CA GLU A 37 -13.07 -23.24 1.62
C GLU A 37 -13.29 -23.36 0.12
N THR A 38 -12.51 -22.63 -0.69
CA THR A 38 -12.56 -22.72 -2.15
C THR A 38 -12.24 -24.13 -2.64
N LYS A 39 -11.23 -24.79 -2.06
CA LYS A 39 -10.92 -26.19 -2.42
C LYS A 39 -12.05 -27.15 -2.09
N LYS A 40 -12.65 -27.05 -0.90
CA LYS A 40 -13.80 -27.89 -0.51
C LYS A 40 -15.00 -27.68 -1.42
N MET A 41 -15.26 -26.42 -1.80
CA MET A 41 -16.32 -26.06 -2.74
C MET A 41 -16.11 -26.74 -4.09
N LEU A 42 -14.91 -26.62 -4.68
CA LEU A 42 -14.61 -27.23 -5.98
C LEU A 42 -14.64 -28.76 -5.95
N GLN A 43 -14.19 -29.36 -4.84
CA GLN A 43 -14.31 -30.82 -4.64
C GLN A 43 -15.77 -31.26 -4.61
N THR A 44 -16.66 -30.44 -4.06
CA THR A 44 -18.10 -30.73 -3.99
C THR A 44 -18.78 -30.55 -5.35
N SER A 45 -18.36 -29.56 -6.14
CA SER A 45 -18.89 -29.33 -7.49
C SER A 45 -18.32 -30.29 -8.54
N GLY A 46 -17.20 -30.97 -8.26
CA GLY A 46 -16.58 -31.93 -9.16
C GLY A 46 -15.72 -31.30 -10.27
N ASP A 47 -15.35 -30.03 -10.14
CA ASP A 47 -14.54 -29.34 -11.15
C ASP A 47 -13.04 -29.63 -10.94
N LEU A 48 -12.55 -30.67 -11.64
CA LEU A 48 -11.18 -31.14 -11.52
C LEU A 48 -10.16 -30.24 -12.24
N GLU A 49 -10.57 -29.38 -13.17
CA GLU A 49 -9.66 -28.49 -13.90
C GLU A 49 -9.31 -27.29 -13.03
N ASP A 50 -10.30 -26.62 -12.45
CA ASP A 50 -10.09 -25.47 -11.56
C ASP A 50 -9.27 -25.85 -10.32
N ILE A 51 -9.50 -27.04 -9.75
CA ILE A 51 -8.68 -27.55 -8.64
C ILE A 51 -7.22 -27.63 -9.05
N LYS A 52 -6.90 -28.20 -10.23
CA LYS A 52 -5.51 -28.32 -10.69
C LYS A 52 -4.85 -26.96 -10.90
N ILE A 53 -5.58 -25.98 -11.44
CA ILE A 53 -5.06 -24.63 -11.66
C ILE A 53 -4.76 -23.95 -10.32
N ILE A 54 -5.70 -24.01 -9.36
CA ILE A 54 -5.52 -23.44 -8.02
C ILE A 54 -4.33 -24.10 -7.31
N GLU A 55 -4.23 -25.43 -7.35
CA GLU A 55 -3.13 -26.15 -6.70
C GLU A 55 -1.77 -25.90 -7.36
N GLY A 56 -1.71 -25.84 -8.69
CA GLY A 56 -0.48 -25.51 -9.41
C GLY A 56 -0.01 -24.08 -9.12
N THR A 57 -0.94 -23.13 -9.03
CA THR A 57 -0.63 -21.73 -8.68
C THR A 57 -0.19 -21.59 -7.22
N LEU A 58 -0.87 -22.30 -6.30
CA LEU A 58 -0.51 -22.36 -4.89
C LEU A 58 0.91 -22.89 -4.69
N LEU A 59 1.24 -24.02 -5.34
CA LEU A 59 2.58 -24.61 -5.30
C LEU A 59 3.65 -23.63 -5.83
N SER A 60 3.33 -22.93 -6.92
CA SER A 60 4.23 -21.93 -7.50
C SER A 60 4.50 -20.77 -6.54
N LEU A 61 3.49 -20.31 -5.79
CA LEU A 61 3.64 -19.28 -4.76
C LEU A 61 4.49 -19.75 -3.58
N GLU A 62 4.31 -20.99 -3.12
CA GLU A 62 5.11 -21.59 -2.05
C GLU A 62 6.58 -21.72 -2.48
N MET A 63 6.84 -22.19 -3.70
CA MET A 63 8.19 -22.26 -4.26
C MET A 63 8.86 -20.89 -4.38
N LEU A 64 8.09 -19.86 -4.77
CA LEU A 64 8.58 -18.48 -4.84
C LEU A 64 8.94 -17.96 -3.45
N ALA A 65 8.05 -18.13 -2.46
CA ALA A 65 8.31 -17.72 -1.08
C ALA A 65 9.52 -18.43 -0.47
N GLN A 66 9.67 -19.73 -0.75
CA GLN A 66 10.83 -20.51 -0.35
C GLN A 66 12.11 -19.96 -0.99
N SER A 67 12.08 -19.67 -2.30
CA SER A 67 13.22 -19.11 -3.03
C SER A 67 13.65 -17.76 -2.45
N ILE A 68 12.69 -16.89 -2.09
CA ILE A 68 13.00 -15.59 -1.47
C ILE A 68 13.58 -15.78 -0.06
N SER A 69 13.11 -16.77 0.70
CA SER A 69 13.59 -17.05 2.06
C SER A 69 15.05 -17.55 2.11
N HIS A 70 15.61 -18.01 0.99
CA HIS A 70 17.04 -18.35 0.89
C HIS A 70 17.95 -17.12 0.82
N TYR A 71 17.42 -15.95 0.46
CA TYR A 71 18.20 -14.72 0.49
C TYR A 71 18.43 -14.28 1.93
N PRO A 72 19.62 -13.73 2.23
CA PRO A 72 19.97 -13.37 3.58
C PRO A 72 19.09 -12.22 4.07
N SER A 73 18.76 -12.24 5.36
CA SER A 73 17.92 -11.22 6.00
C SER A 73 18.49 -9.82 5.82
N LEU A 74 17.60 -8.85 5.57
CA LEU A 74 17.95 -7.44 5.44
C LEU A 74 18.26 -6.78 6.79
N LEU A 75 17.76 -7.37 7.88
CA LEU A 75 17.93 -6.86 9.24
C LEU A 75 19.24 -7.33 9.88
N ASN A 76 19.81 -8.42 9.37
CA ASN A 76 21.06 -8.98 9.90
C ASN A 76 22.28 -8.33 9.27
N GLN A 77 23.32 -8.13 10.08
CA GLN A 77 24.63 -7.78 9.58
C GLN A 77 25.24 -8.93 8.80
N GLN A 78 25.80 -8.63 7.63
CA GLN A 78 26.47 -9.56 6.74
C GLN A 78 27.90 -9.09 6.52
N VAL A 79 28.85 -10.00 6.58
CA VAL A 79 30.25 -9.72 6.28
C VAL A 79 30.68 -10.65 5.15
N LEU A 80 31.11 -10.08 4.03
CA LEU A 80 31.62 -10.80 2.87
C LEU A 80 33.01 -10.26 2.52
N GLY A 81 34.05 -11.02 2.88
CA GLY A 81 35.44 -10.60 2.72
C GLY A 81 35.73 -9.32 3.50
N LYS A 82 36.08 -8.23 2.80
CA LYS A 82 36.35 -6.91 3.39
C LYS A 82 35.13 -5.99 3.46
N HIS A 83 33.98 -6.44 2.95
CA HIS A 83 32.76 -5.64 2.92
C HIS A 83 31.81 -6.09 4.01
N SER A 84 31.26 -5.13 4.75
CA SER A 84 30.17 -5.35 5.69
C SER A 84 28.93 -4.62 5.22
N ARG A 85 27.78 -5.28 5.34
CA ARG A 85 26.47 -4.71 5.10
C ARG A 85 25.65 -4.86 6.38
N SER A 86 25.04 -3.79 6.83
CA SER A 86 24.02 -3.76 7.87
C SER A 86 22.77 -3.04 7.37
N LEU A 87 21.71 -3.05 8.19
CA LEU A 87 20.49 -2.31 7.92
C LEU A 87 20.78 -0.81 7.76
N GLU A 88 21.64 -0.24 8.60
CA GLU A 88 22.05 1.17 8.54
C GLU A 88 22.75 1.49 7.22
N THR A 89 23.69 0.65 6.79
CA THR A 89 24.38 0.86 5.51
C THR A 89 23.44 0.74 4.31
N LEU A 90 22.42 -0.12 4.40
CA LEU A 90 21.38 -0.24 3.38
C LEU A 90 20.56 1.05 3.32
N VAL A 91 20.03 1.51 4.45
CA VAL A 91 19.23 2.74 4.53
C VAL A 91 20.02 3.95 4.07
N GLN A 92 21.28 4.06 4.49
CA GLN A 92 22.19 5.10 4.02
C GLN A 92 22.35 5.05 2.49
N ASN A 93 22.59 3.87 1.92
CA ASN A 93 22.73 3.70 0.47
C ASN A 93 21.48 4.12 -0.32
N LEU A 94 20.29 3.77 0.20
CA LEU A 94 19.01 4.18 -0.40
C LEU A 94 18.83 5.71 -0.34
N CYS A 95 19.23 6.35 0.76
CA CYS A 95 19.13 7.80 0.91
C CYS A 95 20.18 8.57 0.09
N THR A 96 21.36 8.00 -0.17
CA THR A 96 22.41 8.68 -0.95
C THR A 96 22.16 8.65 -2.46
N HIS A 97 21.33 7.74 -2.95
CA HIS A 97 21.10 7.54 -4.39
C HIS A 97 19.61 7.70 -4.77
N PRO A 98 19.05 8.92 -4.74
CA PRO A 98 17.66 9.15 -5.11
C PRO A 98 17.38 8.84 -6.59
N GLY A 99 16.15 8.43 -6.91
CA GLY A 99 15.66 8.26 -8.28
C GLY A 99 16.00 6.93 -8.95
N LEU A 100 16.42 6.96 -10.23
CA LEU A 100 16.65 5.76 -11.09
C LEU A 100 17.68 4.77 -10.51
N ASN A 101 18.55 5.23 -9.63
CA ASN A 101 19.53 4.38 -8.94
C ASN A 101 18.90 3.45 -7.90
N LEU A 102 17.65 3.67 -7.49
CA LEU A 102 17.02 2.86 -6.47
C LEU A 102 16.85 1.41 -6.92
N LEU A 103 16.51 1.16 -8.20
CA LEU A 103 16.36 -0.20 -8.72
C LEU A 103 17.65 -1.03 -8.54
N LEU A 104 18.79 -0.45 -8.88
CA LEU A 104 20.10 -1.11 -8.80
C LEU A 104 20.61 -1.24 -7.36
N ASN A 105 20.14 -0.39 -6.46
CA ASN A 105 20.48 -0.41 -5.03
C ASN A 105 19.46 -1.19 -4.17
N THR A 106 18.34 -1.61 -4.76
CA THR A 106 17.31 -2.38 -4.08
C THR A 106 17.79 -3.84 -3.90
N PRO A 107 17.74 -4.39 -2.69
CA PRO A 107 18.18 -5.77 -2.45
C PRO A 107 17.35 -6.79 -3.25
N THR A 108 17.97 -7.88 -3.71
CA THR A 108 17.27 -8.94 -4.47
C THR A 108 16.05 -9.50 -3.72
N LYS A 109 16.14 -9.66 -2.39
CA LYS A 109 15.02 -10.09 -1.54
C LYS A 109 13.80 -9.17 -1.66
N ALA A 110 14.02 -7.86 -1.77
CA ALA A 110 12.96 -6.86 -1.93
C ALA A 110 12.33 -6.92 -3.33
N VAL A 111 13.16 -7.00 -4.38
CA VAL A 111 12.70 -7.11 -5.78
C VAL A 111 11.84 -8.36 -5.99
N LEU A 112 12.35 -9.53 -5.58
CA LEU A 112 11.61 -10.79 -5.73
C LEU A 112 10.37 -10.82 -4.85
N GLY A 113 10.45 -10.28 -3.63
CA GLY A 113 9.30 -10.15 -2.76
C GLY A 113 8.18 -9.34 -3.40
N ARG A 114 8.49 -8.25 -4.13
CA ARG A 114 7.46 -7.45 -4.82
C ARG A 114 6.72 -8.27 -5.87
N GLY A 115 7.46 -9.07 -6.64
CA GLY A 115 6.88 -10.06 -7.54
C GLY A 115 5.98 -11.05 -6.81
N PHE A 116 6.39 -11.54 -5.64
CA PHE A 116 5.57 -12.43 -4.81
C PHE A 116 4.26 -11.78 -4.34
N THR A 117 4.26 -10.53 -3.86
CA THR A 117 3.04 -9.82 -3.45
C THR A 117 2.07 -9.66 -4.63
N ILE A 118 2.57 -9.33 -5.82
CA ILE A 118 1.74 -9.23 -7.04
C ILE A 118 1.18 -10.60 -7.45
N ALA A 119 2.01 -11.65 -7.44
CA ALA A 119 1.56 -13.00 -7.77
C ALA A 119 0.47 -13.49 -6.80
N LYS A 120 0.64 -13.20 -5.50
CA LYS A 120 -0.34 -13.53 -4.46
C LYS A 120 -1.65 -12.77 -4.65
N MET A 121 -1.60 -11.47 -4.97
CA MET A 121 -2.78 -10.67 -5.32
C MET A 121 -3.53 -11.30 -6.51
N ASN A 122 -2.81 -11.65 -7.58
CA ASN A 122 -3.40 -12.27 -8.77
C ASN A 122 -4.01 -13.64 -8.48
N PHE A 123 -3.42 -14.42 -7.55
CA PHE A 123 -4.00 -15.68 -7.10
C PHE A 123 -5.34 -15.49 -6.38
N PHE A 124 -5.49 -14.48 -5.53
CA PHE A 124 -6.78 -14.18 -4.90
C PHE A 124 -7.80 -13.61 -5.89
N ILE A 125 -7.36 -12.90 -6.92
CA ILE A 125 -8.23 -12.49 -8.05
C ILE A 125 -8.73 -13.74 -8.80
N LEU A 126 -7.86 -14.71 -9.08
CA LEU A 126 -8.26 -15.99 -9.66
C LEU A 126 -9.29 -16.72 -8.80
N ILE A 127 -9.05 -16.84 -7.49
CA ILE A 127 -10.02 -17.41 -6.54
C ILE A 127 -11.36 -16.65 -6.60
N SER A 128 -11.33 -15.32 -6.74
CA SER A 128 -12.55 -14.52 -6.82
C SER A 128 -13.38 -14.81 -8.06
N TYR A 129 -12.75 -15.10 -9.21
CA TYR A 129 -13.43 -15.50 -10.44
C TYR A 129 -14.09 -16.86 -10.27
N VAL A 130 -13.33 -17.85 -9.78
CA VAL A 130 -13.85 -19.18 -9.51
C VAL A 130 -15.03 -19.11 -8.52
N CYS A 131 -14.91 -18.36 -7.44
CA CYS A 131 -16.02 -18.19 -6.48
C CYS A 131 -17.25 -17.48 -7.07
N ALA A 132 -17.08 -16.61 -8.07
CA ALA A 132 -18.20 -15.91 -8.70
C ALA A 132 -19.10 -16.88 -9.49
N ASP A 133 -18.53 -17.92 -10.08
CA ASP A 133 -19.29 -18.93 -10.82
C ASP A 133 -20.11 -19.86 -9.88
N TYR A 134 -19.75 -19.89 -8.58
CA TYR A 134 -20.39 -20.69 -7.55
C TYR A 134 -20.97 -19.83 -6.40
N LEU A 135 -21.65 -18.73 -6.75
CA LEU A 135 -22.24 -17.75 -5.82
C LEU A 135 -23.05 -18.34 -4.64
N HIS A 136 -23.68 -19.50 -4.82
CA HIS A 136 -24.48 -20.17 -3.78
C HIS A 136 -23.65 -20.95 -2.76
N LEU A 137 -22.35 -21.15 -3.01
CA LEU A 137 -21.43 -21.91 -2.16
C LEU A 137 -20.33 -21.05 -1.54
N CYS A 138 -20.04 -19.87 -2.10
CA CYS A 138 -18.93 -19.03 -1.63
C CYS A 138 -19.43 -17.84 -0.78
N SER A 139 -19.48 -18.03 0.54
CA SER A 139 -19.81 -16.98 1.53
C SER A 139 -18.67 -15.97 1.76
N GLY A 140 -17.50 -16.19 1.14
CA GLY A 140 -16.25 -15.47 1.43
C GLY A 140 -15.89 -14.30 0.51
N ARG A 141 -16.78 -13.82 -0.38
CA ARG A 141 -16.44 -12.80 -1.40
C ARG A 141 -15.84 -11.52 -0.80
N ASP A 142 -16.40 -11.04 0.30
CA ASP A 142 -15.88 -9.85 0.99
C ASP A 142 -14.51 -10.11 1.63
N ASN A 143 -14.25 -11.32 2.12
CA ASN A 143 -12.96 -11.68 2.70
C ASN A 143 -11.89 -11.78 1.60
N ILE A 144 -12.21 -12.35 0.44
CA ILE A 144 -11.32 -12.36 -0.73
C ILE A 144 -10.99 -10.93 -1.16
N ARG A 145 -12.00 -10.06 -1.25
CA ARG A 145 -11.83 -8.64 -1.60
C ARG A 145 -10.93 -7.91 -0.59
N LYS A 146 -11.13 -8.13 0.72
CA LYS A 146 -10.26 -7.57 1.77
C LYS A 146 -8.82 -8.03 1.62
N VAL A 147 -8.59 -9.32 1.34
CA VAL A 147 -7.23 -9.85 1.10
C VAL A 147 -6.58 -9.19 -0.12
N ILE A 148 -7.31 -9.02 -1.23
CA ILE A 148 -6.81 -8.32 -2.42
C ILE A 148 -6.45 -6.87 -2.06
N ALA A 149 -7.34 -6.17 -1.33
CA ALA A 149 -7.10 -4.80 -0.88
C ALA A 149 -5.84 -4.67 -0.03
N LEU A 150 -5.62 -5.56 0.94
CA LEU A 150 -4.42 -5.56 1.78
C LEU A 150 -3.13 -5.76 0.97
N ASN A 151 -3.16 -6.59 -0.08
CA ASN A 151 -2.00 -6.76 -0.96
C ASN A 151 -1.75 -5.50 -1.81
N VAL A 152 -2.81 -4.85 -2.31
CA VAL A 152 -2.70 -3.56 -3.01
C VAL A 152 -2.10 -2.48 -2.09
N PHE A 153 -2.61 -2.39 -0.87
CA PHE A 153 -2.16 -1.45 0.16
C PHE A 153 -0.69 -1.65 0.55
N SER A 154 -0.23 -2.90 0.59
CA SER A 154 1.19 -3.23 0.80
C SER A 154 2.08 -2.67 -0.32
N ILE A 155 1.66 -2.83 -1.59
CA ILE A 155 2.39 -2.28 -2.75
C ILE A 155 2.38 -0.74 -2.72
N MET A 156 1.24 -0.13 -2.38
CA MET A 156 1.13 1.33 -2.26
C MET A 156 2.03 1.88 -1.15
N ALA A 157 2.06 1.25 0.02
CA ALA A 157 2.92 1.67 1.12
C ALA A 157 4.40 1.65 0.71
N GLU A 158 4.85 0.60 0.05
CA GLU A 158 6.21 0.50 -0.52
C GLU A 158 6.52 1.68 -1.45
N GLU A 159 5.60 2.02 -2.36
CA GLU A 159 5.75 3.16 -3.29
C GLU A 159 5.79 4.53 -2.59
N VAL A 160 5.03 4.70 -1.50
CA VAL A 160 5.04 5.94 -0.70
C VAL A 160 6.37 6.07 0.04
N PHE A 161 6.87 5.02 0.69
CA PHE A 161 8.18 5.05 1.34
C PHE A 161 9.31 5.32 0.36
N ILE A 162 9.28 4.68 -0.81
CA ILE A 162 10.22 4.96 -1.89
C ILE A 162 10.17 6.44 -2.30
N SER A 163 8.98 7.03 -2.38
CA SER A 163 8.80 8.46 -2.70
C SER A 163 9.35 9.39 -1.61
N ILE A 164 9.30 9.00 -0.34
CA ILE A 164 9.89 9.76 0.77
C ILE A 164 11.42 9.65 0.73
N ILE A 165 11.96 8.44 0.60
CA ILE A 165 13.41 8.20 0.56
C ILE A 165 14.05 8.90 -0.64
N SER A 166 13.34 8.95 -1.77
CA SER A 166 13.86 9.56 -3.01
C SER A 166 13.77 11.09 -3.04
N ASP A 167 13.09 11.72 -2.08
CA ASP A 167 12.93 13.17 -2.03
C ASP A 167 14.11 13.80 -1.29
N ASP A 168 14.96 14.53 -2.02
CA ASP A 168 16.15 15.19 -1.50
C ASP A 168 15.87 16.48 -0.73
N LYS A 169 14.65 17.02 -0.83
CA LYS A 169 14.21 18.21 -0.08
C LYS A 169 13.82 17.87 1.35
N LEU A 170 13.48 16.60 1.62
CA LEU A 170 13.12 16.14 2.96
C LEU A 170 14.36 15.97 3.85
N ASN A 171 14.16 16.19 5.16
CA ASN A 171 15.19 15.98 6.16
C ASN A 171 15.71 14.53 6.11
N ILE A 172 17.03 14.36 6.17
CA ILE A 172 17.68 13.05 6.17
C ILE A 172 17.17 12.11 7.28
N ASP A 173 16.78 12.64 8.44
CA ASP A 173 16.17 11.87 9.53
C ASP A 173 14.86 11.20 9.09
N LEU A 174 13.95 11.94 8.44
CA LEU A 174 12.68 11.40 7.95
C LEU A 174 12.90 10.35 6.86
N ARG A 175 13.86 10.60 5.97
CA ARG A 175 14.24 9.66 4.90
C ARG A 175 14.85 8.38 5.48
N THR A 176 15.68 8.52 6.50
CA THR A 176 16.32 7.40 7.21
C THR A 176 15.27 6.55 7.94
N LYS A 177 14.38 7.16 8.73
CA LYS A 177 13.26 6.48 9.39
C LYS A 177 12.36 5.75 8.38
N SER A 178 12.08 6.38 7.24
CA SER A 178 11.34 5.75 6.13
C SER A 178 12.09 4.56 5.54
N GLY A 179 13.41 4.65 5.38
CA GLY A 179 14.25 3.56 4.93
C GLY A 179 14.22 2.35 5.87
N PHE A 180 14.22 2.58 7.19
CA PHE A 180 14.09 1.50 8.17
C PHE A 180 12.74 0.79 8.07
N LEU A 181 11.64 1.55 7.99
CA LEU A 181 10.30 0.97 7.82
C LEU A 181 10.16 0.21 6.50
N LEU A 182 10.69 0.76 5.40
CA LEU A 182 10.71 0.07 4.11
C LEU A 182 11.47 -1.26 4.16
N ALA A 183 12.62 -1.30 4.83
CA ALA A 183 13.37 -2.53 5.02
C ALA A 183 12.61 -3.57 5.87
N LYS A 184 11.85 -3.14 6.89
CA LYS A 184 10.95 -4.02 7.67
C LYS A 184 9.83 -4.58 6.78
N ILE A 185 9.21 -3.78 5.90
CA ILE A 185 8.23 -4.26 4.91
C ILE A 185 8.86 -5.31 4.00
N TRP A 186 10.06 -5.04 3.47
CA TRP A 186 10.76 -5.96 2.57
C TRP A 186 11.16 -7.27 3.24
N GLU A 187 11.50 -7.25 4.53
CA GLU A 187 11.88 -8.46 5.26
C GLU A 187 10.68 -9.39 5.50
N HIS A 188 9.55 -8.83 5.95
CA HIS A 188 8.41 -9.62 6.40
C HIS A 188 7.37 -9.89 5.31
N ARG A 189 7.30 -9.04 4.26
CA ARG A 189 6.37 -9.12 3.11
C ARG A 189 4.87 -9.12 3.44
N ILE A 190 4.53 -9.11 4.72
CA ILE A 190 3.17 -8.98 5.24
C ILE A 190 3.09 -7.63 5.96
N TYR A 191 1.94 -6.96 5.79
CA TYR A 191 1.61 -5.70 6.45
C TYR A 191 1.79 -5.72 7.99
N LYS A 192 1.93 -6.92 8.59
CA LYS A 192 2.30 -7.16 10.00
C LYS A 192 3.55 -6.41 10.48
N GLY A 193 4.40 -5.91 9.58
CA GLY A 193 5.61 -5.16 9.95
C GLY A 193 5.39 -3.71 10.39
N ILE A 194 4.21 -3.13 10.19
CA ILE A 194 3.91 -1.75 10.63
C ILE A 194 2.47 -1.64 11.15
N GLU A 195 2.19 -2.35 12.25
CA GLU A 195 0.89 -2.32 12.95
C GLU A 195 0.39 -0.90 13.25
N GLU A 196 1.32 0.06 13.38
CA GLU A 196 1.05 1.47 13.67
C GLU A 196 0.55 2.27 12.43
N LEU A 197 0.88 1.83 11.21
CA LEU A 197 0.43 2.46 9.96
C LEU A 197 -0.92 1.93 9.48
N GLU A 198 -1.24 0.69 9.85
CA GLU A 198 -2.42 -0.02 9.39
C GLU A 198 -3.70 0.79 9.60
N PRO A 199 -3.98 1.33 10.80
CA PRO A 199 -5.28 1.94 11.05
C PRO A 199 -5.50 3.20 10.22
N ILE A 200 -4.44 3.97 9.91
CA ILE A 200 -4.56 5.28 9.27
C ILE A 200 -4.58 5.17 7.76
N LEU A 201 -3.63 4.45 7.16
CA LEU A 201 -3.61 4.28 5.71
C LEU A 201 -4.75 3.40 5.24
N THR A 202 -5.10 2.36 6.01
CA THR A 202 -6.27 1.54 5.71
C THR A 202 -7.55 2.35 5.89
N ASP A 203 -7.71 3.17 6.92
CA ASP A 203 -8.87 4.09 7.04
C ASP A 203 -8.93 5.07 5.87
N LEU A 204 -7.80 5.69 5.51
CA LEU A 204 -7.70 6.58 4.35
C LEU A 204 -8.19 5.86 3.09
N TRP A 205 -7.66 4.68 2.79
CA TRP A 205 -7.93 3.98 1.55
C TRP A 205 -9.29 3.29 1.50
N ILE A 206 -9.73 2.65 2.60
CA ILE A 206 -11.09 2.07 2.70
C ILE A 206 -12.12 3.17 2.57
N SER A 207 -11.93 4.28 3.27
CA SER A 207 -12.92 5.34 3.24
C SER A 207 -13.09 5.98 1.87
N ARG A 208 -12.03 6.01 1.05
CA ARG A 208 -12.15 6.51 -0.32
C ARG A 208 -13.07 5.64 -1.18
N GLN A 209 -13.15 4.34 -0.93
CA GLN A 209 -14.05 3.44 -1.69
C GLN A 209 -15.53 3.79 -1.49
N SER A 210 -15.90 4.34 -0.34
CA SER A 210 -17.28 4.72 0.00
C SER A 210 -17.53 6.23 -0.02
N PHE A 211 -16.50 7.04 -0.30
CA PHE A 211 -16.60 8.50 -0.27
C PHE A 211 -17.13 9.06 -1.60
N THR A 212 -18.26 9.76 -1.52
CA THR A 212 -18.87 10.48 -2.63
C THR A 212 -18.71 11.99 -2.41
N PRO A 213 -17.89 12.70 -3.21
CA PRO A 213 -17.73 14.14 -3.09
C PRO A 213 -19.00 14.86 -3.52
N SER A 214 -19.33 15.95 -2.83
CA SER A 214 -20.47 16.82 -3.16
C SER A 214 -20.08 17.95 -4.13
N PHE A 215 -18.78 18.25 -4.23
CA PHE A 215 -18.14 19.33 -4.99
C PHE A 215 -18.50 20.72 -4.49
N GLY A 216 -19.79 21.07 -4.41
CA GLY A 216 -20.27 22.31 -3.82
C GLY A 216 -19.59 23.53 -4.42
N THR A 217 -18.88 24.30 -3.60
CA THR A 217 -18.13 25.51 -4.03
C THR A 217 -16.73 25.22 -4.56
N MET A 218 -16.33 23.96 -4.70
CA MET A 218 -14.97 23.51 -5.02
C MET A 218 -13.88 23.90 -4.00
N GLN A 219 -14.26 24.56 -2.90
CA GLN A 219 -13.33 24.89 -1.80
C GLN A 219 -12.94 23.66 -0.97
N GLY A 220 -13.71 22.57 -1.03
CA GLY A 220 -13.41 21.31 -0.32
C GLY A 220 -13.76 21.28 1.17
N ILE A 221 -14.37 22.35 1.72
CA ILE A 221 -14.76 22.40 3.14
C ILE A 221 -15.76 21.30 3.49
N SER A 222 -16.78 21.08 2.65
CA SER A 222 -17.77 20.02 2.82
C SER A 222 -17.12 18.64 2.85
N GLU A 223 -16.20 18.40 1.91
CA GLU A 223 -15.50 17.14 1.75
C GLU A 223 -14.59 16.86 2.94
N ILE A 224 -13.76 17.85 3.34
CA ILE A 224 -12.84 17.72 4.48
C ILE A 224 -13.62 17.51 5.77
N THR A 225 -14.69 18.27 5.99
CA THR A 225 -15.53 18.13 7.20
C THR A 225 -16.18 16.75 7.24
N SER A 226 -16.79 16.30 6.13
CA SER A 226 -17.41 14.97 6.02
C SER A 226 -16.39 13.86 6.22
N PHE A 227 -15.19 14.02 5.69
CA PHE A 227 -14.10 13.07 5.84
C PHE A 227 -13.59 12.97 7.29
N CYS A 228 -13.49 14.09 8.01
CA CYS A 228 -13.01 14.09 9.39
C CYS A 228 -14.08 13.66 10.41
N THR A 229 -15.36 13.85 10.08
CA THR A 229 -16.46 13.57 11.01
C THR A 229 -16.54 12.08 11.36
N GLY A 230 -16.42 11.77 12.66
CA GLY A 230 -16.55 10.40 13.17
C GLY A 230 -15.36 9.47 12.88
N ARG A 231 -14.21 10.03 12.50
CA ARG A 231 -13.00 9.26 12.17
C ARG A 231 -11.87 9.43 13.19
N ASN A 232 -10.72 8.82 12.89
CA ASN A 232 -9.54 8.86 13.72
C ASN A 232 -9.17 10.32 14.09
N PRO A 233 -9.11 10.69 15.38
CA PRO A 233 -8.75 12.04 15.84
C PRO A 233 -7.41 12.56 15.30
N MET A 234 -6.51 11.68 14.86
CA MET A 234 -5.25 12.05 14.20
C MET A 234 -5.49 12.98 13.00
N TRP A 235 -6.59 12.82 12.26
CA TRP A 235 -6.92 13.69 11.14
C TRP A 235 -7.06 15.16 11.53
N LEU A 236 -7.66 15.44 12.67
CA LEU A 236 -7.77 16.81 13.18
C LEU A 236 -6.39 17.35 13.54
N ASN A 237 -5.58 16.55 14.26
CA ASN A 237 -4.21 16.94 14.62
C ASN A 237 -3.32 17.16 13.39
N PHE A 238 -3.56 16.43 12.28
CA PHE A 238 -2.86 16.62 11.02
C PHE A 238 -3.26 17.92 10.31
N LEU A 239 -4.55 18.26 10.33
CA LEU A 239 -5.06 19.52 9.77
C LEU A 239 -4.66 20.75 10.59
N GLU A 240 -4.49 20.59 11.91
CA GLU A 240 -4.04 21.63 12.83
C GLU A 240 -2.51 21.79 12.87
N ASP A 241 -1.75 20.96 12.15
CA ASP A 241 -0.30 21.01 12.15
C ASP A 241 0.24 22.32 11.54
N SER A 242 1.28 22.89 12.15
CA SER A 242 1.88 24.14 11.70
C SER A 242 2.50 24.09 10.29
N GLU A 243 2.82 22.91 9.77
CA GLU A 243 3.34 22.72 8.42
C GLU A 243 2.24 22.45 7.38
N PHE A 244 0.97 22.37 7.82
CA PHE A 244 -0.16 22.29 6.92
C PHE A 244 -0.22 23.55 6.05
N ASN A 245 -0.08 23.36 4.74
CA ASN A 245 0.04 24.44 3.76
C ASN A 245 -0.84 24.17 2.53
N GLU A 246 -0.84 25.11 1.58
CA GLU A 246 -1.66 25.01 0.35
C GLU A 246 -1.36 23.73 -0.47
N ASP A 247 -0.11 23.28 -0.52
CA ASP A 247 0.24 22.05 -1.27
C ASP A 247 -0.40 20.81 -0.64
N ILE A 248 -0.40 20.73 0.70
CA ILE A 248 -1.05 19.65 1.45
C ILE A 248 -2.57 19.73 1.29
N LEU A 249 -3.14 20.94 1.36
CA LEU A 249 -4.56 21.16 1.14
C LEU A 249 -4.98 20.72 -0.27
N ASP A 250 -4.23 21.10 -1.29
CA ASP A 250 -4.50 20.71 -2.68
C ASP A 250 -4.37 19.19 -2.88
N ALA A 251 -3.37 18.55 -2.25
CA ALA A 251 -3.21 17.10 -2.29
C ALA A 251 -4.39 16.38 -1.61
N LEU A 252 -4.92 16.95 -0.52
CA LEU A 252 -6.11 16.46 0.16
C LEU A 252 -7.37 16.68 -0.70
N LYS A 253 -7.54 17.85 -1.33
CA LYS A 253 -8.62 18.13 -2.28
C LYS A 253 -8.61 17.12 -3.42
N GLU A 254 -7.46 16.88 -4.06
CA GLU A 254 -7.33 15.88 -5.12
C GLU A 254 -7.77 14.48 -4.66
N TYR A 255 -7.39 14.11 -3.43
CA TYR A 255 -7.76 12.82 -2.86
C TYR A 255 -9.28 12.69 -2.67
N LEU A 256 -9.89 13.68 -2.01
CA LEU A 256 -11.29 13.65 -1.60
C LEU A 256 -12.25 13.86 -2.79
N MET A 257 -11.94 14.81 -3.67
CA MET A 257 -12.78 15.10 -4.84
C MET A 257 -12.63 14.03 -5.94
N GLY A 258 -11.54 13.27 -5.92
CA GLY A 258 -11.28 12.27 -6.96
C GLY A 258 -11.03 12.89 -8.34
N LEU A 259 -10.56 14.13 -8.36
CA LEU A 259 -10.21 14.92 -9.55
C LEU A 259 -8.76 15.35 -9.43
N SER A 260 -8.09 15.54 -10.56
CA SER A 260 -6.79 16.21 -10.57
C SER A 260 -6.96 17.70 -10.30
N TYR A 261 -5.89 18.33 -9.81
CA TYR A 261 -5.80 19.78 -9.63
C TYR A 261 -6.22 20.54 -10.89
N GLU A 262 -5.78 20.10 -12.06
CA GLU A 262 -6.15 20.72 -13.34
C GLU A 262 -7.64 20.56 -13.65
N GLU A 263 -8.25 19.43 -13.31
CA GLU A 263 -9.69 19.23 -13.45
C GLU A 263 -10.47 20.15 -12.48
N MET A 264 -9.98 20.32 -11.25
CA MET A 264 -10.58 21.24 -10.28
C MET A 264 -10.52 22.69 -10.75
N ILE A 265 -9.36 23.14 -11.24
CA ILE A 265 -9.19 24.51 -11.76
C ILE A 265 -10.11 24.76 -12.96
N LYS A 266 -10.23 23.79 -13.89
CA LYS A 266 -11.16 23.91 -15.02
C LYS A 266 -12.62 24.08 -14.58
N ILE A 267 -13.02 23.36 -13.52
CA ILE A 267 -14.38 23.47 -12.97
C ILE A 267 -14.56 24.83 -12.29
N GLU A 268 -13.57 25.29 -11.52
CA GLU A 268 -13.58 26.60 -10.87
C GLU A 268 -13.70 27.74 -11.91
N ASP A 269 -12.91 27.69 -12.99
CA ASP A 269 -12.97 28.65 -14.11
C ASP A 269 -14.34 28.62 -14.81
N TYR A 270 -14.93 27.44 -15.01
CA TYR A 270 -16.27 27.28 -15.58
C TYR A 270 -17.35 27.87 -14.68
N MET A 271 -17.26 27.61 -13.36
CA MET A 271 -18.20 28.16 -12.38
C MET A 271 -18.16 29.69 -12.36
N GLU A 272 -16.97 30.29 -12.47
CA GLU A 272 -16.81 31.74 -12.54
C GLU A 272 -17.41 32.31 -13.84
N ALA A 273 -17.10 31.70 -14.99
CA ALA A 273 -17.59 32.14 -16.29
C ALA A 273 -19.13 32.09 -16.40
N GLU A 274 -19.75 31.04 -15.88
CA GLU A 274 -21.20 30.84 -15.92
C GLU A 274 -21.92 31.41 -14.68
N SER A 275 -21.20 32.07 -13.77
CA SER A 275 -21.74 32.60 -12.50
C SER A 275 -22.48 31.56 -11.66
N ILE A 276 -21.98 30.32 -11.64
CA ILE A 276 -22.53 29.18 -10.88
C ILE A 276 -21.91 29.18 -9.48
N SER A 277 -22.75 29.21 -8.45
CA SER A 277 -22.30 29.22 -7.05
C SER A 277 -22.04 27.83 -6.46
N SER A 278 -22.60 26.77 -7.06
CA SER A 278 -22.45 25.40 -6.59
C SER A 278 -22.41 24.42 -7.75
N PHE A 279 -21.43 23.53 -7.73
CA PHE A 279 -21.22 22.45 -8.67
C PHE A 279 -21.72 21.12 -8.10
N ASN A 280 -22.21 20.23 -8.95
CA ASN A 280 -22.65 18.89 -8.57
C ASN A 280 -22.04 17.82 -9.50
N MET A 281 -22.18 16.55 -9.12
CA MET A 281 -21.64 15.43 -9.89
C MET A 281 -22.29 15.28 -11.29
N SER A 282 -23.57 15.64 -11.46
CA SER A 282 -24.25 15.54 -12.77
C SER A 282 -23.74 16.55 -13.80
N ASP A 283 -23.20 17.69 -13.36
CA ASP A 283 -22.61 18.71 -14.23
C ASP A 283 -21.20 18.35 -14.68
N LEU A 284 -20.57 17.36 -14.05
CA LEU A 284 -19.16 17.02 -14.23
C LEU A 284 -18.84 16.49 -15.64
N GLU A 285 -19.72 15.66 -16.20
CA GLU A 285 -19.58 15.14 -17.57
C GLU A 285 -19.75 16.25 -18.63
N ARG A 286 -20.57 17.26 -18.31
CA ARG A 286 -20.81 18.40 -19.20
C ARG A 286 -19.60 19.32 -19.28
N VAL A 287 -18.90 19.55 -18.16
CA VAL A 287 -17.78 20.52 -18.08
C VAL A 287 -16.46 19.93 -18.54
N LEU A 288 -16.19 18.65 -18.27
CA LEU A 288 -14.88 18.08 -18.57
C LEU A 288 -14.74 17.61 -20.03
N GLU A 289 -15.82 17.64 -20.83
CA GLU A 289 -15.91 17.31 -22.28
C GLU A 289 -15.32 15.92 -22.69
N GLN A 290 -14.77 15.20 -21.73
CA GLN A 290 -14.27 13.83 -21.73
C GLN A 290 -14.69 13.22 -20.39
N SER A 291 -14.92 11.91 -20.37
CA SER A 291 -14.94 11.17 -19.11
C SER A 291 -13.69 11.56 -18.32
N LYS A 292 -13.86 11.82 -17.01
CA LYS A 292 -12.78 12.13 -16.05
C LYS A 292 -11.46 11.54 -16.52
N SER A 293 -10.33 12.22 -16.35
CA SER A 293 -9.03 11.65 -16.75
C SER A 293 -8.71 10.34 -15.99
N TYR A 294 -9.55 9.95 -15.02
CA TYR A 294 -9.72 8.57 -14.58
C TYR A 294 -11.19 8.29 -14.19
N PRO A 295 -11.96 7.53 -14.99
CA PRO A 295 -13.18 6.91 -14.52
C PRO A 295 -12.81 5.66 -13.70
N MET A 296 -13.18 5.61 -12.43
CA MET A 296 -13.13 4.33 -11.69
C MET A 296 -14.11 3.37 -12.35
N ASN A 297 -13.60 2.26 -12.91
CA ASN A 297 -14.44 1.31 -13.65
C ASN A 297 -15.28 0.46 -12.70
N ASP A 298 -14.68 0.01 -11.60
CA ASP A 298 -15.35 -0.78 -10.56
C ASP A 298 -14.92 -0.36 -9.16
N TYR A 299 -15.78 0.38 -8.45
CA TYR A 299 -15.55 0.80 -7.06
C TYR A 299 -15.34 -0.37 -6.08
N HIS A 300 -15.68 -1.60 -6.47
CA HIS A 300 -15.51 -2.81 -5.66
C HIS A 300 -14.18 -3.51 -5.93
N ASP A 301 -13.45 -3.14 -6.99
CA ASP A 301 -12.15 -3.70 -7.30
C ASP A 301 -11.04 -2.93 -6.54
N PRO A 302 -10.34 -3.55 -5.58
CA PRO A 302 -9.30 -2.86 -4.82
C PRO A 302 -8.14 -2.36 -5.68
N ARG A 303 -7.93 -2.89 -6.89
CA ARG A 303 -6.89 -2.44 -7.83
C ARG A 303 -7.12 -1.01 -8.31
N GLU A 304 -8.38 -0.57 -8.38
CA GLU A 304 -8.74 0.81 -8.75
C GLU A 304 -8.12 1.82 -7.78
N MET A 305 -7.92 1.45 -6.51
CA MET A 305 -7.23 2.30 -5.54
C MET A 305 -5.74 2.50 -5.87
N TYR A 306 -5.08 1.46 -6.37
CA TYR A 306 -3.69 1.56 -6.85
C TYR A 306 -3.60 2.50 -8.05
N HIS A 307 -4.49 2.35 -9.02
CA HIS A 307 -4.53 3.21 -10.20
C HIS A 307 -4.82 4.67 -9.83
N PHE A 308 -5.76 4.91 -8.91
CA PHE A 308 -6.07 6.23 -8.38
C PHE A 308 -4.84 6.89 -7.73
N TYR A 309 -4.10 6.13 -6.92
CA TYR A 309 -2.85 6.62 -6.31
C TYR A 309 -1.77 6.90 -7.35
N VAL A 310 -1.48 5.96 -8.26
CA VAL A 310 -0.43 6.10 -9.27
C VAL A 310 -0.68 7.31 -10.16
N ARG A 311 -1.93 7.59 -10.52
CA ARG A 311 -2.27 8.80 -11.28
C ARG A 311 -1.92 10.07 -10.52
N ARG A 312 -2.36 10.22 -9.27
CA ARG A 312 -2.03 11.39 -8.45
C ARG A 312 -0.52 11.54 -8.26
N LYS A 313 0.18 10.43 -8.01
CA LYS A 313 1.65 10.40 -7.94
C LYS A 313 2.30 10.90 -9.24
N ASN A 314 1.87 10.40 -10.39
CA ASN A 314 2.41 10.80 -11.69
C ASN A 314 2.13 12.28 -11.98
N ASN A 315 0.93 12.76 -11.68
CA ASN A 315 0.56 14.17 -11.83
C ASN A 315 1.42 15.07 -10.94
N ALA A 316 1.58 14.71 -9.67
CA ALA A 316 2.43 15.41 -8.72
C ALA A 316 3.89 15.47 -9.19
N MET A 317 4.45 14.34 -9.64
CA MET A 317 5.80 14.28 -10.22
C MET A 317 5.93 15.14 -11.49
N PHE A 318 4.92 15.16 -12.35
CA PHE A 318 4.92 15.99 -13.55
C PHE A 318 4.87 17.48 -13.19
N ARG A 319 4.01 17.88 -12.24
CA ARG A 319 3.94 19.26 -11.73
C ARG A 319 5.23 19.71 -11.06
N GLU A 320 5.91 18.81 -10.35
CA GLU A 320 7.19 19.11 -9.72
C GLU A 320 8.27 19.35 -10.76
N LYS A 321 8.43 18.45 -11.74
CA LYS A 321 9.44 18.57 -12.79
C LYS A 321 9.21 19.75 -13.74
N SER A 322 7.94 20.05 -14.00
CA SER A 322 7.54 21.12 -14.92
C SER A 322 7.28 22.45 -14.22
N CYS A 323 7.53 22.56 -12.91
CA CYS A 323 7.29 23.76 -12.10
C CYS A 323 5.86 24.35 -12.23
N MET A 324 4.85 23.50 -12.45
CA MET A 324 3.45 23.93 -12.59
C MET A 324 2.80 24.24 -11.25
N ARG A 325 1.57 24.76 -11.21
CA ARG A 325 0.82 24.90 -9.95
C ARG A 325 0.20 23.57 -9.50
N GLY A 326 -0.25 23.51 -8.26
CA GLY A 326 -0.86 22.33 -7.64
C GLY A 326 0.13 21.42 -6.91
N PRO A 327 -0.38 20.34 -6.31
CA PRO A 327 0.33 19.60 -5.28
C PRO A 327 1.53 18.86 -5.84
N LYS A 328 2.67 18.94 -5.13
CA LYS A 328 3.94 18.29 -5.50
C LYS A 328 4.07 16.86 -5.01
N SER A 329 3.16 16.44 -4.15
CA SER A 329 3.16 15.09 -3.59
C SER A 329 1.74 14.63 -3.28
N THR A 330 1.58 13.33 -3.03
CA THR A 330 0.29 12.78 -2.62
C THR A 330 0.05 12.95 -1.13
N ILE A 331 -1.22 12.97 -0.72
CA ILE A 331 -1.62 13.06 0.68
C ILE A 331 -1.06 11.93 1.55
N GLU A 332 -0.93 10.72 0.98
CA GLU A 332 -0.33 9.56 1.67
C GLU A 332 1.10 9.85 2.13
N LYS A 333 1.91 10.47 1.26
CA LYS A 333 3.28 10.86 1.61
C LYS A 333 3.30 11.92 2.71
N TYR A 334 2.42 12.92 2.64
CA TYR A 334 2.33 13.96 3.68
C TYR A 334 1.95 13.41 5.05
N ILE A 335 0.97 12.50 5.10
CA ILE A 335 0.55 11.87 6.35
C ILE A 335 1.66 11.01 6.94
N ILE A 336 2.35 10.19 6.13
CA ILE A 336 3.46 9.38 6.65
C ILE A 336 4.59 10.28 7.17
N CYS A 337 4.93 11.36 6.46
CA CYS A 337 5.93 12.33 6.94
C CYS A 337 5.52 12.95 8.28
N TYR A 338 4.25 13.37 8.42
CA TYR A 338 3.70 13.88 9.67
C TYR A 338 3.83 12.84 10.81
N MET A 339 3.42 11.59 10.56
CA MET A 339 3.49 10.52 11.55
C MET A 339 4.92 10.22 11.99
N LEU A 340 5.88 10.22 11.07
CA LEU A 340 7.31 10.02 11.37
C LEU A 340 7.92 11.16 12.17
N LYS A 341 7.52 12.39 11.87
CA LYS A 341 8.02 13.59 12.52
C LYS A 341 7.55 13.68 13.97
N HIS A 342 6.28 13.37 14.21
CA HIS A 342 5.66 13.39 15.54
C HIS A 342 5.86 12.10 16.35
N GLY A 343 6.61 11.13 15.81
CA GLY A 343 6.92 9.87 16.51
C GLY A 343 5.71 8.97 16.72
N ILE A 344 4.65 9.13 15.91
CA ILE A 344 3.44 8.29 15.93
C ILE A 344 3.77 6.87 15.43
N ILE A 345 4.70 6.78 14.48
CA ILE A 345 5.27 5.50 14.01
C ILE A 345 6.76 5.44 14.34
N ALA A 346 7.19 4.29 14.87
CA ALA A 346 8.57 4.11 15.29
C ALA A 346 9.47 3.79 14.09
N GLY A 347 10.15 4.81 13.56
CA GLY A 347 11.19 4.65 12.53
C GLY A 347 12.52 4.08 13.03
N ASN A 348 12.56 3.47 14.21
CA ASN A 348 13.80 3.04 14.86
C ASN A 348 14.26 1.68 14.33
N GLY A 349 15.58 1.54 14.13
CA GLY A 349 16.25 0.34 13.63
C GLY A 349 16.40 -0.82 14.62
N ASN A 350 15.64 -0.82 15.73
CA ASN A 350 15.60 -1.93 16.68
C ASN A 350 14.39 -2.84 16.42
#